data_AF-A0A9E2TWN4-F1
#
_entry.id   AF-A0A9E2TWN4-F1
#
_cell.length_a   1.000
_cell.length_b   1.000
_cell.length_c   1.000
_cell.angle_alpha   90.00
_cell.angle_beta   90.00
_cell.angle_gamma   90.00
#
_symmetry.space_group_name_H-M   'P 1'
#
loop_
_entity.id
_entity.type
_entity.pdbx_description
1 polymer ?
#
loop_
_entity_poly.entity_id
_entity_poly.type
_entity_poly.pdbx_seq_one_letter_code
_entity_poly.pdbx_strand_id
1 'polypeptide(L)'
;MQLYRYFRWLSLDVVLGAIVFLEFLRSVYELVMPVTVYLALAIAVWLIYTVDHLIDSENSQSSDPRRQFHQIHYRKFILFTGIAAVAGLINIYYLPVEVIRSGSILAACCITYLMLVYFVPRLWFKELIVAAGYATGIFLAPISLM
;
A
#
# COMPACT_ATOMS: atom_id res chain seq x y z
N MET A 1 -24.59 3.45 -4.40
CA MET A 1 -23.73 3.38 -5.61
C MET A 1 -22.54 4.36 -5.62
N GLN A 2 -22.62 5.55 -5.01
CA GLN A 2 -21.49 6.49 -4.95
C GLN A 2 -20.43 6.12 -3.89
N LEU A 3 -20.82 5.60 -2.72
CA LEU A 3 -19.89 5.21 -1.64
C LEU A 3 -18.92 4.08 -2.06
N TYR A 4 -19.40 3.08 -2.80
CA TYR A 4 -18.59 1.98 -3.33
C TYR A 4 -17.52 2.47 -4.33
N ARG A 5 -17.83 3.51 -5.13
CA ARG A 5 -16.85 4.12 -6.02
C ARG A 5 -15.72 4.77 -5.23
N TYR A 6 -16.02 5.50 -4.16
CA TYR A 6 -14.99 6.07 -3.30
C TYR A 6 -14.15 5.00 -2.61
N PHE A 7 -14.76 3.92 -2.14
CA PHE A 7 -14.07 2.82 -1.48
C PHE A 7 -13.01 2.17 -2.39
N ARG A 8 -13.37 1.93 -3.66
CA ARG A 8 -12.45 1.46 -4.70
C ARG A 8 -11.41 2.50 -5.12
N TRP A 9 -11.81 3.77 -5.24
CA TRP A 9 -10.87 4.84 -5.60
C TRP A 9 -9.84 5.13 -4.52
N LEU A 10 -10.15 4.83 -3.26
CA LEU A 10 -9.23 4.91 -2.13
C LEU A 10 -8.45 3.63 -1.89
N SER A 11 -8.60 2.60 -2.73
CA SER A 11 -7.98 1.27 -2.57
C SER A 11 -8.22 0.61 -1.21
N LEU A 12 -9.33 0.93 -0.54
CA LEU A 12 -9.62 0.39 0.80
C LEU A 12 -10.02 -1.08 0.76
N ASP A 13 -10.56 -1.54 -0.37
CA ASP A 13 -10.83 -2.95 -0.62
C ASP A 13 -9.54 -3.78 -0.66
N VAL A 14 -8.49 -3.25 -1.29
CA VAL A 14 -7.16 -3.87 -1.33
C VAL A 14 -6.55 -3.95 0.07
N VAL A 15 -6.66 -2.87 0.85
CA VAL A 15 -6.17 -2.83 2.24
C VAL A 15 -6.89 -3.86 3.12
N LEU A 16 -8.22 -3.93 3.03
CA LEU A 16 -8.99 -4.92 3.79
C LEU A 16 -8.64 -6.36 3.38
N GLY A 17 -8.44 -6.61 2.08
CA GLY A 17 -7.97 -7.90 1.59
C GLY A 17 -6.64 -8.31 2.24
N ALA A 18 -5.70 -7.38 2.37
CA ALA A 18 -4.41 -7.63 2.98
C ALA A 18 -4.53 -7.95 4.47
N ILE A 19 -5.33 -7.17 5.20
CA ILE A 19 -5.59 -7.36 6.65
C ILE A 19 -6.25 -8.72 6.90
N VAL A 20 -7.30 -9.06 6.14
CA VAL A 20 -8.03 -10.32 6.30
C VAL A 20 -7.12 -11.51 5.99
N PHE A 21 -6.28 -11.41 4.96
CA PHE A 21 -5.36 -12.49 4.62
C PHE A 21 -4.24 -12.62 5.65
N LEU A 22 -3.71 -11.51 6.18
CA LEU A 22 -2.76 -11.54 7.30
C LEU A 22 -3.37 -12.20 8.55
N GLU A 23 -4.62 -11.88 8.89
CA GLU A 23 -5.32 -12.49 10.01
C GLU A 23 -5.52 -14.01 9.81
N PHE A 24 -5.86 -14.42 8.58
CA PHE A 24 -5.90 -15.83 8.22
C PHE A 24 -4.54 -16.50 8.44
N LEU A 25 -3.43 -15.89 7.99
CA LEU A 25 -2.10 -16.45 8.21
C LEU A 25 -1.72 -16.48 9.69
N ARG A 26 -2.06 -15.45 10.47
CA ARG A 26 -1.85 -15.43 11.93
C ARG A 26 -2.54 -16.63 12.58
N SER A 27 -3.78 -16.92 12.18
CA SER A 27 -4.55 -18.07 12.66
C SER A 27 -3.90 -19.40 12.28
N VAL A 28 -3.53 -19.58 11.00
CA VAL A 28 -2.94 -20.83 10.49
C VAL A 28 -1.59 -21.15 11.13
N TYR A 29 -0.76 -20.15 11.39
CA TYR A 29 0.56 -20.32 11.98
C TYR A 29 0.60 -20.10 13.50
N GLU A 30 -0.56 -19.89 14.14
CA GLU A 30 -0.71 -19.69 15.58
C GLU A 30 0.20 -18.58 16.16
N LEU A 31 0.46 -17.53 15.36
CA LEU A 31 1.40 -16.47 15.72
C LEU A 31 0.78 -15.44 16.67
N VAL A 32 1.58 -14.96 17.62
CA VAL A 32 1.25 -13.77 18.43
C VAL A 32 1.67 -12.54 17.65
N MET A 33 0.70 -11.86 17.04
CA MET A 33 0.96 -10.70 16.19
C MET A 33 0.38 -9.44 16.83
N PRO A 34 1.21 -8.41 17.09
CA PRO A 34 0.70 -7.16 17.64
C PRO A 34 -0.11 -6.40 16.59
N VAL A 35 -1.11 -5.65 17.04
CA VAL A 35 -1.97 -4.82 16.16
C VAL A 35 -1.16 -3.84 15.31
N THR A 36 0.02 -3.44 15.79
CA THR A 36 0.95 -2.55 15.08
C THR A 36 1.44 -3.15 13.75
N VAL A 37 1.51 -4.48 13.61
CA VAL A 37 1.83 -5.15 12.34
C VAL A 37 0.69 -4.99 11.33
N TYR A 38 -0.56 -5.12 11.76
CA TYR A 38 -1.73 -4.89 10.90
C TYR A 38 -1.80 -3.44 10.44
N LEU A 39 -1.55 -2.49 11.35
CA LEU A 39 -1.48 -1.07 11.02
C LEU A 39 -0.35 -0.78 10.03
N ALA A 40 0.82 -1.39 10.22
CA ALA A 40 1.94 -1.23 9.30
C ALA A 40 1.60 -1.74 7.89
N LEU A 41 1.02 -2.94 7.80
CA LEU A 41 0.59 -3.52 6.52
C LEU A 41 -0.48 -2.64 5.86
N ALA A 42 -1.49 -2.21 6.62
CA ALA A 42 -2.57 -1.38 6.11
C ALA A 42 -2.07 -0.05 5.55
N ILE A 43 -1.21 0.63 6.31
CA ILE A 43 -0.59 1.91 5.91
C ILE A 43 0.29 1.70 4.68
N ALA A 44 1.15 0.68 4.68
CA ALA A 44 2.06 0.42 3.57
C ALA A 44 1.32 0.12 2.26
N VAL A 45 0.35 -0.80 2.29
CA VAL A 45 -0.48 -1.14 1.12
C VAL A 45 -1.21 0.11 0.62
N TRP A 46 -1.85 0.86 1.53
CA TRP A 46 -2.60 2.04 1.17
C TRP A 46 -1.71 3.13 0.56
N LEU A 47 -0.54 3.41 1.14
CA LEU A 47 0.42 4.38 0.61
C LEU A 47 0.92 3.99 -0.78
N ILE A 48 1.38 2.75 -0.97
CA ILE A 48 1.93 2.29 -2.25
C ILE A 48 0.86 2.39 -3.34
N TYR A 49 -0.35 1.90 -3.07
CA TYR A 49 -1.45 1.97 -4.04
C TYR A 49 -1.87 3.41 -4.32
N THR A 50 -1.95 4.27 -3.31
CA THR A 50 -2.36 5.67 -3.50
C THR A 50 -1.33 6.42 -4.35
N VAL A 51 -0.03 6.22 -4.10
CA VAL A 51 1.04 6.86 -4.88
C VAL A 51 1.08 6.32 -6.31
N ASP A 52 0.94 5.02 -6.51
CA ASP A 52 0.87 4.39 -7.83
C ASP A 52 -0.27 4.99 -8.68
N HIS A 53 -1.47 5.10 -8.11
CA HIS A 53 -2.61 5.75 -8.77
C HIS A 53 -2.36 7.24 -9.02
N LEU A 54 -1.63 7.93 -8.13
CA LEU A 54 -1.30 9.35 -8.30
C LEU A 54 -0.41 9.55 -9.52
N ILE A 55 0.65 8.73 -9.66
CA ILE A 55 1.59 8.73 -10.79
C ILE A 55 0.86 8.44 -12.11
N ASP A 56 0.02 7.40 -12.13
CA ASP A 56 -0.79 7.06 -13.32
C ASP A 56 -1.78 8.19 -13.68
N SER A 57 -2.32 8.88 -12.66
CA SER A 57 -3.24 9.99 -12.84
C SER A 57 -2.58 11.30 -13.30
N GLU A 58 -1.25 11.44 -13.24
CA GLU A 58 -0.50 12.60 -13.73
C GLU A 58 -0.08 12.43 -15.20
N ASN A 59 0.26 11.20 -15.59
CA ASN A 59 0.89 10.90 -16.89
C ASN A 59 -0.04 10.69 -18.09
N SER A 60 -1.37 10.71 -17.92
CA SER A 60 -2.31 10.63 -19.05
C SER A 60 -2.77 12.03 -19.50
N GLN A 61 -3.17 12.23 -20.76
CA GLN A 61 -4.02 13.37 -21.15
C GLN A 61 -5.36 12.77 -21.55
N SER A 62 -6.37 12.88 -20.68
CA SER A 62 -7.68 12.26 -20.94
C SER A 62 -8.82 13.03 -20.29
N SER A 63 -9.85 13.27 -21.08
CA SER A 63 -11.10 13.99 -20.80
C SER A 63 -12.12 13.15 -20.00
N ASP A 64 -11.65 12.37 -19.02
CA ASP A 64 -12.49 11.44 -18.24
C ASP A 64 -13.02 12.09 -16.93
N PRO A 65 -14.34 12.07 -16.64
CA PRO A 65 -14.93 12.54 -15.39
C PRO A 65 -14.32 12.00 -14.09
N ARG A 66 -13.67 10.82 -14.11
CA ARG A 66 -12.89 10.29 -12.95
C ARG A 66 -11.68 11.16 -12.59
N ARG A 67 -11.07 11.82 -13.57
CA ARG A 67 -9.88 12.67 -13.39
C ARG A 67 -10.20 14.06 -12.86
N GLN A 68 -11.37 14.61 -13.19
CA GLN A 68 -11.82 15.86 -12.54
C GLN A 68 -12.01 15.67 -11.03
N PHE A 69 -12.51 14.51 -10.58
CA PHE A 69 -12.61 14.21 -9.16
C PHE A 69 -11.23 14.11 -8.47
N HIS A 70 -10.26 13.46 -9.12
CA HIS A 70 -8.88 13.39 -8.62
C HIS A 70 -8.16 14.73 -8.67
N GLN A 71 -8.34 15.58 -9.70
CA GLN A 71 -7.75 16.93 -9.76
C GLN A 71 -8.33 17.88 -8.69
N ILE A 72 -9.64 17.81 -8.42
CA ILE A 72 -10.31 18.66 -7.43
C ILE A 72 -9.95 18.24 -5.98
N HIS A 73 -9.67 16.95 -5.74
CA HIS A 73 -9.33 16.43 -4.41
C HIS A 73 -7.87 15.99 -4.25
N TYR A 74 -7.02 16.18 -5.26
CA TYR A 74 -5.59 15.83 -5.29
C TYR A 74 -4.86 16.28 -4.03
N ARG A 75 -5.09 17.54 -3.63
CA ARG A 75 -4.51 18.12 -2.40
C ARG A 75 -4.97 17.42 -1.12
N LYS A 76 -6.22 16.96 -1.05
CA LYS A 76 -6.72 16.19 0.10
C LYS A 76 -6.12 14.78 0.10
N PHE A 77 -5.96 14.14 -1.06
CA PHE A 77 -5.28 12.86 -1.17
C PHE A 77 -3.81 12.94 -0.75
N ILE A 78 -3.08 13.96 -1.18
CA ILE A 78 -1.70 14.21 -0.72
C ILE A 78 -1.67 14.41 0.80
N LEU A 79 -2.60 15.20 1.35
CA LEU A 79 -2.67 15.42 2.80
C LEU A 79 -2.88 14.11 3.57
N PHE A 80 -3.87 13.29 3.17
CA PHE A 80 -4.10 12.00 3.82
C PHE A 80 -2.95 11.02 3.63
N THR A 81 -2.30 11.02 2.46
CA THR A 81 -1.07 10.26 2.18
C THR A 81 0.05 10.69 3.14
N GLY A 82 0.24 11.99 3.32
CA GLY A 82 1.22 12.53 4.27
C GLY A 82 0.91 12.13 5.73
N ILE A 83 -0.35 12.23 6.14
CA ILE A 83 -0.79 11.82 7.49
C ILE A 83 -0.55 10.33 7.70
N ALA A 84 -0.91 9.48 6.74
CA ALA A 84 -0.69 8.04 6.83
C ALA A 84 0.81 7.70 6.85
N ALA A 85 1.63 8.41 6.08
CA ALA A 85 3.09 8.24 6.12
C ALA A 85 3.67 8.59 7.50
N VAL A 86 3.26 9.71 8.09
CA VAL A 86 3.67 10.08 9.45
C VAL A 86 3.19 9.06 10.48
N ALA A 87 1.94 8.61 10.39
CA ALA A 87 1.42 7.56 11.25
C ALA A 87 2.22 6.24 11.10
N GLY A 88 2.61 5.89 9.87
CA GLY A 88 3.48 4.75 9.59
C GLY A 88 4.84 4.88 10.25
N LEU A 89 5.48 6.05 10.14
CA LEU A 89 6.77 6.33 10.78
C LEU A 89 6.70 6.24 12.31
N ILE A 90 5.62 6.73 12.91
CA ILE A 90 5.38 6.59 14.36
C ILE A 90 5.16 5.12 14.72
N ASN A 91 4.42 4.37 13.90
CA ASN A 91 4.13 2.96 14.13
C ASN A 91 5.39 2.08 14.09
N ILE A 92 6.46 2.48 13.40
CA ILE A 92 7.75 1.77 13.38
C ILE A 92 8.32 1.59 14.79
N TYR A 93 8.14 2.56 15.70
CA TYR A 93 8.63 2.45 17.08
C TYR A 93 8.00 1.30 17.88
N TYR A 94 6.85 0.80 17.45
CA TYR A 94 6.09 -0.26 18.12
C TYR A 94 6.10 -1.58 17.33
N LEU A 95 6.93 -1.69 16.29
CA LEU A 95 7.06 -2.90 15.49
C LEU A 95 8.17 -3.80 16.04
N PRO A 96 8.01 -5.15 15.96
CA PRO A 96 9.10 -6.08 16.21
C PRO A 96 10.29 -5.81 15.28
N VAL A 97 11.51 -5.93 15.80
CA VAL A 97 12.74 -5.59 15.05
C VAL A 97 12.93 -6.47 13.81
N GLU A 98 12.46 -7.72 13.88
CA GLU A 98 12.47 -8.69 12.79
C GLU A 98 11.61 -8.20 11.63
N VAL A 99 10.42 -7.69 11.94
CA VAL A 99 9.49 -7.11 10.97
C VAL A 99 10.05 -5.81 10.38
N ILE A 100 10.72 -4.98 11.18
CA ILE A 100 11.39 -3.76 10.69
C ILE A 100 12.50 -4.12 9.70
N ARG A 101 13.35 -5.10 10.03
CA ARG A 101 14.48 -5.51 9.17
C ARG A 101 13.98 -6.01 7.82
N SER A 102 13.08 -7.00 7.81
CA SER A 102 12.51 -7.54 6.58
C SER A 102 11.69 -6.47 5.83
N GLY A 103 10.92 -5.68 6.57
CA GLY A 103 10.07 -4.60 6.05
C GLY A 103 10.86 -3.49 5.37
N SER A 104 12.05 -3.15 5.88
CA SER A 104 12.92 -2.14 5.28
C SER A 104 13.40 -2.53 3.88
N ILE A 105 13.70 -3.82 3.67
CA ILE A 105 14.10 -4.36 2.37
C ILE A 105 12.93 -4.28 1.40
N LEU A 106 11.74 -4.72 1.82
CA LEU A 106 10.55 -4.65 0.98
C LEU A 106 10.18 -3.19 0.65
N ALA A 107 10.28 -2.28 1.62
CA ALA A 107 10.04 -0.86 1.41
C ALA A 107 10.99 -0.27 0.36
N ALA A 108 12.28 -0.62 0.40
CA ALA A 108 13.25 -0.21 -0.61
C ALA A 108 12.88 -0.76 -2.00
N CYS A 109 12.44 -2.01 -2.10
CA CYS A 109 11.93 -2.59 -3.35
C CYS A 109 10.70 -1.85 -3.87
N CYS A 110 9.74 -1.51 -3.01
CA CYS A 110 8.54 -0.76 -3.37
C CYS A 110 8.85 0.66 -3.84
N ILE A 111 9.78 1.36 -3.17
CA ILE A 111 10.24 2.68 -3.61
C ILE A 111 10.91 2.58 -4.98
N THR A 112 11.75 1.57 -5.18
CA THR A 112 12.41 1.32 -6.48
C THR A 112 11.38 1.07 -7.58
N TYR A 113 10.34 0.28 -7.29
CA TYR A 113 9.21 0.07 -8.20
C TYR A 113 8.50 1.39 -8.55
N LEU A 114 8.14 2.21 -7.55
CA LEU A 114 7.45 3.49 -7.77
C LEU A 114 8.30 4.44 -8.60
N MET A 115 9.61 4.52 -8.33
CA MET A 115 10.54 5.29 -9.16
C MET A 115 10.57 4.78 -10.60
N LEU A 116 10.61 3.47 -10.80
CA LEU A 116 10.66 2.86 -12.12
C LEU A 116 9.39 3.14 -12.92
N VAL A 117 8.21 3.05 -12.30
CA VAL A 117 6.93 3.39 -12.96
C VAL A 117 6.82 4.88 -13.27
N TYR A 118 7.36 5.73 -12.41
CA TYR A 118 7.43 7.17 -12.67
C TYR A 118 8.27 7.50 -13.92
N PHE A 119 9.45 6.89 -14.08
CA PHE A 119 10.33 7.12 -15.23
C PHE A 119 9.93 6.32 -16.48
N VAL A 120 9.28 5.17 -16.33
CA VAL A 120 8.91 4.25 -17.40
C VAL A 120 7.39 3.99 -17.37
N PRO A 121 6.56 4.95 -17.82
CA PRO A 121 5.11 4.88 -17.68
C PRO A 121 4.42 3.76 -18.48
N ARG A 122 5.15 3.05 -19.35
CA ARG A 122 4.66 1.91 -20.14
C ARG A 122 5.28 0.57 -19.74
N LEU A 123 5.52 0.38 -18.45
CA LEU A 123 6.01 -0.90 -17.94
C LEU A 123 4.93 -2.00 -18.05
N TRP A 124 4.95 -2.73 -19.16
CA TRP A 124 4.12 -3.89 -19.49
C TRP A 124 3.96 -4.97 -18.42
N PHE A 125 4.95 -5.19 -17.56
CA PHE A 125 4.89 -6.19 -16.47
C PHE A 125 4.64 -5.57 -15.09
N LYS A 126 4.22 -4.29 -15.00
CA LYS A 126 4.01 -3.60 -13.71
C LYS A 126 3.02 -4.32 -12.80
N GLU A 127 1.94 -4.85 -13.36
CA GLU A 127 0.88 -5.52 -12.61
C GLU A 127 1.41 -6.78 -11.89
N LEU A 128 2.32 -7.51 -12.53
CA LEU A 128 2.98 -8.67 -11.93
C LEU A 128 3.88 -8.27 -10.75
N ILE A 129 4.62 -7.16 -10.88
CA ILE A 129 5.47 -6.65 -9.80
C ILE A 129 4.61 -6.22 -8.60
N VAL A 130 3.52 -5.47 -8.85
CA VAL A 130 2.62 -5.02 -7.79
C VAL A 130 1.98 -6.21 -7.09
N ALA A 131 1.50 -7.21 -7.83
CA ALA A 131 0.94 -8.42 -7.26
C ALA A 131 1.97 -9.19 -6.41
N ALA A 132 3.20 -9.32 -6.89
CA ALA A 132 4.29 -9.94 -6.14
C ALA A 132 4.64 -9.16 -4.87
N GLY A 133 4.72 -7.83 -4.95
CA GLY A 133 4.96 -6.95 -3.80
C GLY A 133 3.85 -7.03 -2.76
N TYR A 134 2.59 -7.05 -3.21
CA TYR A 134 1.42 -7.21 -2.35
C TYR A 134 1.42 -8.56 -1.63
N ALA A 135 1.64 -9.66 -2.36
CA ALA A 135 1.74 -10.99 -1.76
C ALA A 135 2.89 -11.04 -0.75
N THR A 136 4.08 -10.59 -1.14
CA THR A 136 5.25 -10.54 -0.26
C THR A 136 4.98 -9.73 1.00
N GLY A 137 4.32 -8.57 0.87
CA GLY A 137 3.97 -7.71 2.00
C GLY A 137 3.07 -8.41 3.02
N ILE A 138 2.10 -9.21 2.58
CA ILE A 138 1.22 -9.95 3.49
C ILE A 138 1.99 -11.07 4.21
N PHE A 139 2.85 -11.81 3.50
CA PHE A 139 3.62 -12.91 4.09
C PHE A 139 4.82 -12.45 4.93
N LEU A 140 5.25 -11.20 4.80
CA LEU A 140 6.48 -10.69 5.43
C LEU A 140 6.46 -10.83 6.94
N ALA A 141 5.39 -10.38 7.60
CA ALA A 141 5.33 -10.42 9.06
C ALA A 141 5.20 -11.86 9.60
N PRO A 142 4.33 -12.74 9.06
CA PRO A 142 4.32 -14.15 9.45
C PRO A 142 5.69 -14.82 9.32
N ILE A 143 6.37 -14.67 8.18
CA ILE A 143 7.70 -15.27 7.97
C ILE A 143 8.75 -14.70 8.91
N SER A 144 8.66 -13.41 9.26
CA SER A 144 9.65 -12.76 10.13
C SER A 144 9.47 -13.10 11.62
N LEU A 145 8.31 -13.62 12.02
CA LEU A 145 7.94 -13.90 13.41
C LEU A 145 7.87 -15.39 13.74
N MET A 146 8.11 -16.26 12.75
CA MET A 146 8.31 -17.72 12.93
C MET A 146 9.68 -18.02 13.50
#